data_AF-A0A1J4JE76-F1
#
_entry.id   AF-A0A1J4JE76-F1
#
_cell.length_a   1.000
_cell.length_b   1.000
_cell.length_c   1.000
_cell.angle_alpha   90.00
_cell.angle_beta   90.00
_cell.angle_gamma   90.00
#
_symmetry.space_group_name_H-M   'P 1'
#
loop_
_entity.id
_entity.type
_entity.pdbx_description
1 polymer ?
#
loop_
_entity_poly.entity_id
_entity_poly.type
_entity_poly.pdbx_seq_one_letter_code
_entity_poly.pdbx_strand_id
1 'polypeptide(L)'
;MSDYDYSYSDDESIPDEIDISFVCKNQRNTLQKDESSSSENEEEIKKRKKDSKRLAKEAANRIDTESEDDIEPWSEPQAPDTNDATADPEEEYKLWVEREVSRLRAEITVGANITLDQARTRQQKLMSDAELAQLKAEKNPKKKEHMQFMQKYFHKGAFTIAEDNPRAQELLQRNYNTPVGEDLYDKKSLPAEMVVRGDDYQKKGRTKWTHLLNEDTTTLEMRNEARKLKKKEDTSIPDVHKKKKGNQ
;
A
#
# COMPACT_ATOMS: atom_id res chain seq x y z
N MET A 1 9.24 -67.69 19.44
CA MET A 1 9.67 -67.55 18.04
C MET A 1 8.42 -67.50 17.19
N SER A 2 8.11 -66.33 16.65
CA SER A 2 7.08 -66.14 15.61
C SER A 2 7.57 -65.01 14.72
N ASP A 3 7.71 -65.34 13.43
CA ASP A 3 8.29 -64.54 12.36
C ASP A 3 7.48 -63.27 12.05
N TYR A 4 8.18 -62.19 11.72
CA TYR A 4 7.62 -61.06 10.97
C TYR A 4 8.66 -60.58 9.96
N ASP A 5 8.40 -60.91 8.70
CA ASP A 5 9.09 -60.46 7.51
C ASP A 5 8.51 -59.10 7.09
N TYR A 6 9.37 -58.13 6.76
CA TYR A 6 8.98 -56.81 6.29
C TYR A 6 9.79 -56.50 5.02
N SER A 7 9.23 -56.85 3.86
CA SER A 7 9.77 -56.49 2.56
C SER A 7 9.47 -55.01 2.26
N TYR A 8 10.50 -54.16 2.22
CA TYR A 8 10.38 -52.80 1.70
C TYR A 8 10.48 -52.84 0.17
N SER A 9 9.34 -52.72 -0.49
CA SER A 9 9.23 -52.56 -1.95
C SER A 9 9.48 -51.11 -2.30
N ASP A 10 10.74 -50.77 -2.61
CA ASP A 10 11.18 -49.47 -3.10
C ASP A 10 11.10 -49.48 -4.64
N ASP A 11 9.94 -49.09 -5.17
CA ASP A 11 9.72 -48.86 -6.60
C ASP A 11 9.63 -47.34 -6.83
N GLU A 12 10.79 -46.68 -6.76
CA GLU A 12 10.99 -45.36 -7.37
C GLU A 12 12.07 -45.48 -8.45
N SER A 13 11.66 -45.38 -9.71
CA SER A 13 12.60 -45.32 -10.84
C SER A 13 13.41 -44.03 -10.75
N ILE A 14 14.65 -44.14 -10.28
CA ILE A 14 15.66 -43.09 -10.36
C ILE A 14 15.92 -42.82 -11.85
N PRO A 15 15.85 -41.57 -12.35
CA PRO A 15 16.17 -41.27 -13.75
C PRO A 15 17.64 -41.64 -14.03
N ASP A 16 17.87 -42.39 -15.11
CA ASP A 16 19.21 -42.82 -15.54
C ASP A 16 20.22 -41.66 -15.49
N GLU A 17 21.24 -41.80 -14.66
CA GLU A 17 22.36 -40.86 -14.58
C GLU A 17 23.08 -40.83 -15.93
N ILE A 18 23.24 -39.64 -16.51
CA ILE A 18 23.98 -39.46 -17.75
C ILE A 18 25.47 -39.64 -17.44
N ASP A 19 26.00 -40.82 -17.77
CA ASP A 19 27.43 -41.09 -17.66
C ASP A 19 28.23 -40.21 -18.62
N ILE A 20 28.89 -39.20 -18.07
CA ILE A 20 29.77 -38.30 -18.81
C ILE A 20 31.11 -39.02 -19.04
N SER A 21 31.16 -39.87 -20.07
CA SER A 21 32.40 -40.54 -20.45
C SER A 21 33.31 -39.60 -21.25
N PHE A 22 34.60 -39.60 -20.92
CA PHE A 22 35.59 -38.77 -21.61
C PHE A 22 35.85 -39.30 -23.03
N VAL A 23 35.44 -38.54 -24.05
CA VAL A 23 35.72 -38.85 -25.46
C VAL A 23 37.09 -38.29 -25.87
N CYS A 24 37.99 -39.19 -26.31
CA CYS A 24 39.32 -38.84 -26.81
C CYS A 24 39.24 -37.86 -27.99
N LYS A 25 40.25 -37.00 -28.12
CA LYS A 25 40.25 -35.84 -29.03
C LYS A 25 39.99 -36.20 -30.51
N ASN A 26 40.37 -37.41 -30.93
CA ASN A 26 40.24 -37.89 -32.31
C ASN A 26 38.83 -38.41 -32.64
N GLN A 27 37.98 -38.61 -31.64
CA GLN A 27 36.60 -39.10 -31.80
C GLN A 27 35.56 -37.98 -31.66
N ARG A 28 36.00 -36.72 -31.48
CA ARG A 28 35.11 -35.56 -31.50
C ARG A 28 34.89 -35.11 -32.95
N ASN A 29 33.65 -35.22 -33.41
CA ASN A 29 33.22 -34.59 -34.66
C ASN A 29 33.23 -33.06 -34.48
N THR A 30 34.27 -32.39 -34.97
CA THR A 30 34.26 -30.94 -35.15
C THR A 30 33.37 -30.63 -36.35
N LEU A 31 32.15 -30.12 -36.10
CA LEU A 31 31.28 -29.61 -37.15
C LEU A 31 32.06 -28.56 -37.97
N GLN A 32 32.38 -28.88 -39.23
CA GLN A 32 32.81 -27.87 -40.18
C GLN A 32 31.65 -26.91 -40.39
N LYS A 33 31.90 -25.63 -40.14
CA LYS A 33 30.91 -24.58 -40.28
C LYS A 33 30.74 -24.29 -41.76
N ASP A 34 29.58 -24.62 -42.32
CA ASP A 34 29.23 -24.29 -43.70
C ASP A 34 29.27 -22.76 -43.90
N GLU A 35 30.18 -22.29 -44.76
CA GLU A 35 30.46 -20.86 -45.03
C GLU A 35 29.22 -20.06 -45.47
N SER A 36 28.23 -20.71 -46.10
CA SER A 36 26.97 -20.08 -46.52
C SER A 36 26.04 -19.71 -45.35
N SER A 37 26.17 -20.38 -44.20
CA SER A 37 25.45 -20.02 -42.97
C SER A 37 26.17 -18.92 -42.18
N SER A 38 27.45 -18.65 -42.48
CA SER A 38 28.26 -17.70 -41.73
C SER A 38 27.87 -16.25 -42.03
N SER A 39 27.55 -15.93 -43.28
CA SER A 39 27.14 -14.58 -43.69
C SER A 39 25.77 -14.16 -43.14
N GLU A 40 24.79 -15.06 -43.15
CA GLU A 40 23.46 -14.80 -42.57
C GLU A 40 23.54 -14.63 -41.05
N ASN A 41 24.33 -15.47 -40.38
CA ASN A 41 24.62 -15.33 -38.96
C ASN A 41 25.36 -14.01 -38.65
N GLU A 42 26.24 -13.53 -39.52
CA GLU A 42 27.01 -12.31 -39.26
C GLU A 42 26.15 -11.04 -39.32
N GLU A 43 25.17 -10.98 -40.23
CA GLU A 43 24.20 -9.90 -40.28
C GLU A 43 23.26 -9.90 -39.06
N GLU A 44 22.83 -11.07 -38.61
CA GLU A 44 22.01 -11.22 -37.41
C GLU A 44 22.78 -10.86 -36.14
N ILE A 45 24.06 -11.24 -36.05
CA ILE A 45 24.98 -10.83 -34.98
C ILE A 45 25.19 -9.30 -35.00
N LYS A 46 25.30 -8.67 -36.18
CA LYS A 46 25.42 -7.22 -36.31
C LYS A 46 24.16 -6.49 -35.86
N LYS A 47 22.96 -6.99 -36.20
CA LYS A 47 21.68 -6.47 -35.72
C LYS A 47 21.57 -6.59 -34.20
N ARG A 48 21.86 -7.77 -33.64
CA ARG A 48 21.84 -8.02 -32.19
C ARG A 48 22.79 -7.09 -31.41
N LYS A 49 23.98 -6.83 -31.95
CA LYS A 49 24.95 -5.88 -31.36
C LYS A 49 24.45 -4.43 -31.41
N LYS A 50 23.75 -4.04 -32.48
CA LYS A 50 23.17 -2.69 -32.60
C LYS A 50 22.02 -2.50 -31.60
N ASP A 51 21.17 -3.51 -31.46
CA ASP A 51 20.05 -3.49 -30.51
C ASP A 51 20.55 -3.50 -29.06
N SER A 52 21.56 -4.31 -28.73
CA SER A 52 22.17 -4.30 -27.39
C SER A 52 22.83 -2.95 -27.07
N LYS A 53 23.48 -2.33 -28.06
CA LYS A 53 24.09 -0.99 -27.90
C LYS A 53 23.03 0.10 -27.71
N ARG A 54 21.89 0.01 -28.41
CA ARG A 54 20.77 0.93 -28.22
C ARG A 54 20.16 0.78 -26.83
N LEU A 55 19.92 -0.46 -26.38
CA LEU A 55 19.39 -0.75 -25.05
C LEU A 55 20.34 -0.25 -23.94
N ALA A 56 21.66 -0.44 -24.10
CA ALA A 56 22.65 0.05 -23.15
C ALA A 56 22.68 1.58 -23.08
N LYS A 57 22.52 2.28 -24.21
CA LYS A 57 22.45 3.75 -24.25
C LYS A 57 21.16 4.26 -23.61
N GLU A 58 20.04 3.59 -23.84
CA GLU A 58 18.76 3.90 -23.21
C GLU A 58 18.80 3.69 -21.68
N ALA A 59 19.44 2.61 -21.23
CA ALA A 59 19.66 2.35 -19.81
C ALA A 59 20.58 3.40 -19.15
N ALA A 60 21.66 3.82 -19.81
CA ALA A 60 22.55 4.87 -19.31
C ALA A 60 21.82 6.22 -19.19
N ASN A 61 21.10 6.62 -20.24
CA ASN A 61 20.32 7.86 -20.21
C ASN A 61 19.25 7.85 -19.10
N ARG A 62 18.64 6.70 -18.83
CA ARG A 62 17.63 6.58 -17.76
C ARG A 62 18.23 6.77 -16.36
N ILE A 63 19.45 6.26 -16.14
CA ILE A 63 20.19 6.44 -14.88
C ILE A 63 20.55 7.91 -14.70
N ASP A 64 21.02 8.58 -15.75
CA ASP A 64 21.38 10.01 -15.69
C ASP A 64 20.13 10.86 -15.39
N THR A 65 18.99 10.60 -16.02
CA THR A 65 17.73 11.33 -15.73
C THR A 65 17.14 11.04 -14.35
N GLU A 66 17.25 9.80 -13.86
CA GLU A 66 16.79 9.45 -12.51
C GLU A 66 17.69 10.10 -11.43
N SER A 67 18.99 10.31 -11.71
CA SER A 67 19.92 10.96 -10.79
C SER A 67 19.78 12.48 -10.66
N GLU A 68 19.24 13.16 -11.68
CA GLU A 68 19.01 14.61 -11.64
C GLU A 68 17.76 14.97 -10.82
N ASP A 69 16.76 14.08 -10.77
CA ASP A 69 15.53 14.26 -9.97
C ASP A 69 15.65 13.72 -8.53
N ASP A 70 16.70 12.93 -8.24
CA ASP A 70 17.07 12.49 -6.90
C ASP A 70 17.82 13.60 -6.15
N ILE A 71 17.08 14.65 -5.79
CA ILE A 71 17.52 15.64 -4.79
C ILE A 71 17.90 14.86 -3.53
N GLU A 72 19.20 14.74 -3.27
CA GLU A 72 19.69 14.10 -2.05
C GLU A 72 18.97 14.76 -0.85
N PRO A 73 18.24 14.00 0.00
CA PRO A 73 17.46 14.55 1.11
C PRO A 73 18.29 15.32 2.17
N TRP A 74 19.61 15.31 2.01
CA TRP A 74 20.60 15.96 2.87
C TRP A 74 21.43 17.03 2.17
N SER A 75 21.12 17.33 0.89
CA SER A 75 21.72 18.49 0.23
C SER A 75 21.19 19.76 0.89
N GLU A 76 22.10 20.68 1.23
CA GLU A 76 21.72 21.99 1.73
C GLU A 76 20.86 22.68 0.66
N PRO A 77 19.73 23.31 1.03
CA PRO A 77 18.95 24.08 0.07
C PRO A 77 19.88 25.11 -0.58
N GLN A 78 19.70 25.34 -1.89
CA GLN A 78 20.46 26.38 -2.59
C GLN A 78 20.40 27.68 -1.79
N ALA A 79 21.57 28.26 -1.54
CA ALA A 79 21.67 29.50 -0.80
C ALA A 79 20.76 30.55 -1.45
N PRO A 80 20.01 31.34 -0.66
CA PRO A 80 19.18 32.40 -1.21
C PRO A 80 20.05 33.33 -2.06
N ASP A 81 19.52 33.75 -3.20
CA ASP A 81 20.23 34.69 -4.07
C ASP A 81 20.47 36.00 -3.31
N THR A 82 21.73 36.29 -3.03
CA THR A 82 22.16 37.47 -2.27
C THR A 82 22.52 38.65 -3.18
N ASN A 83 22.31 38.52 -4.50
CA ASN A 83 22.77 39.48 -5.49
C ASN A 83 21.76 40.61 -5.79
N ASP A 84 21.25 41.24 -4.73
CA ASP A 84 20.33 42.41 -4.76
C ASP A 84 20.97 43.66 -5.42
N ALA A 85 22.28 43.64 -5.65
CA ALA A 85 23.02 44.79 -6.19
C ALA A 85 23.15 44.79 -7.73
N THR A 86 22.81 43.69 -8.41
CA THR A 86 22.93 43.59 -9.89
C THR A 86 21.61 43.27 -10.59
N ALA A 87 20.54 43.05 -9.84
CA ALA A 87 19.21 42.83 -10.39
C ALA A 87 18.55 44.14 -10.86
N ASP A 88 17.60 44.00 -11.80
CA ASP A 88 16.88 45.13 -12.37
C ASP A 88 15.76 45.59 -11.41
N PRO A 89 15.69 46.88 -11.04
CA PRO A 89 14.72 47.37 -10.06
C PRO A 89 13.25 47.18 -10.49
N GLU A 90 12.97 47.11 -11.79
CA GLU A 90 11.60 46.85 -12.26
C GLU A 90 11.18 45.39 -12.06
N GLU A 91 12.11 44.45 -12.22
CA GLU A 91 11.87 43.02 -11.99
C GLU A 91 11.66 42.72 -10.51
N GLU A 92 12.48 43.32 -9.63
CA GLU A 92 12.31 43.22 -8.18
C GLU A 92 10.96 43.76 -7.72
N TYR A 93 10.52 44.90 -8.27
CA TYR A 93 9.21 45.46 -7.97
C TYR A 93 8.09 44.52 -8.41
N LYS A 94 8.17 43.93 -9.61
CA LYS A 94 7.18 42.95 -10.09
C LYS A 94 7.12 41.74 -9.17
N LEU A 95 8.27 41.17 -8.80
CA LEU A 95 8.35 40.05 -7.86
C LEU A 95 7.79 40.40 -6.49
N TRP A 96 8.05 41.63 -6.00
CA TRP A 96 7.45 42.12 -4.76
C TRP A 96 5.92 42.22 -4.87
N VAL A 97 5.39 42.77 -5.95
CA VAL A 97 3.94 42.82 -6.22
C VAL A 97 3.35 41.41 -6.27
N GLU A 98 4.01 40.46 -6.92
CA GLU A 98 3.56 39.06 -6.99
C GLU A 98 3.49 38.40 -5.61
N ARG A 99 4.51 38.61 -4.76
CA ARG A 99 4.50 38.13 -3.38
C ARG A 99 3.37 38.78 -2.57
N GLU A 100 3.18 40.09 -2.71
CA GLU A 100 2.15 40.84 -2.00
C GLU A 100 0.73 40.41 -2.41
N VAL A 101 0.50 40.27 -3.72
CA VAL A 101 -0.77 39.75 -4.26
C VAL A 101 -1.00 38.32 -3.79
N SER A 102 0.04 37.49 -3.74
CA SER A 102 -0.06 36.11 -3.23
C SER A 102 -0.42 36.07 -1.74
N ARG A 103 0.17 36.95 -0.93
CA ARG A 103 -0.17 37.11 0.49
C ARG A 103 -1.63 37.52 0.67
N LEU A 104 -2.09 38.52 -0.07
CA LEU A 104 -3.49 38.99 -0.01
C LEU A 104 -4.46 37.90 -0.46
N ARG A 105 -4.13 37.15 -1.53
CA ARG A 105 -4.91 35.99 -1.96
C ARG A 105 -4.99 34.93 -0.86
N ALA A 106 -3.87 34.59 -0.23
CA ALA A 106 -3.85 33.62 0.88
C ALA A 106 -4.77 34.07 2.02
N GLU A 107 -4.68 35.34 2.45
CA GLU A 107 -5.53 35.90 3.51
C GLU A 107 -7.03 35.83 3.15
N ILE A 108 -7.39 36.25 1.94
CA ILE A 108 -8.78 36.18 1.45
C ILE A 108 -9.26 34.73 1.39
N THR A 109 -8.44 33.80 0.89
CA THR A 109 -8.81 32.39 0.77
C THR A 109 -9.04 31.73 2.13
N VAL A 110 -8.23 32.06 3.15
CA VAL A 110 -8.43 31.58 4.52
C VAL A 110 -9.79 32.07 5.06
N GLY A 111 -10.10 33.36 4.91
CA GLY A 111 -11.40 33.91 5.30
C GLY A 111 -12.57 33.25 4.54
N ALA A 112 -12.43 33.08 3.22
CA ALA A 112 -13.43 32.41 2.40
C ALA A 112 -13.66 30.96 2.84
N ASN A 113 -12.62 30.19 3.12
CA ASN A 113 -12.72 28.81 3.60
C ASN A 113 -13.45 28.73 4.95
N ILE A 114 -13.15 29.63 5.89
CA ILE A 114 -13.84 29.70 7.18
C ILE A 114 -15.34 29.97 6.97
N THR A 115 -15.70 30.94 6.13
CA THR A 115 -17.12 31.26 5.86
C THR A 115 -17.85 30.11 5.16
N LEU A 116 -17.17 29.42 4.24
CA LEU A 116 -17.67 28.25 3.54
C LEU A 116 -17.93 27.09 4.51
N ASP A 117 -16.99 26.78 5.40
CA ASP A 117 -17.16 25.72 6.40
C ASP A 117 -18.24 26.04 7.43
N GLN A 118 -18.38 27.30 7.82
CA GLN A 118 -19.52 27.75 8.63
C GLN A 118 -20.85 27.57 7.90
N ALA A 119 -20.92 27.92 6.61
CA ALA A 119 -22.12 27.74 5.80
C ALA A 119 -22.47 26.25 5.63
N ARG A 120 -21.48 25.39 5.36
CA ARG A 120 -21.66 23.92 5.33
C ARG A 120 -22.19 23.39 6.65
N THR A 121 -21.63 23.85 7.77
CA THR A 121 -22.08 23.43 9.10
C THR A 121 -23.52 23.88 9.37
N ARG A 122 -23.89 25.10 8.97
CA ARG A 122 -25.28 25.59 9.08
C ARG A 122 -26.24 24.77 8.21
N GLN A 123 -25.85 24.46 6.98
CA GLN A 123 -26.62 23.58 6.11
C GLN A 123 -26.82 22.21 6.75
N GLN A 124 -25.74 21.57 7.23
CA GLN A 124 -25.83 20.26 7.90
C GLN A 124 -26.75 20.26 9.13
N LYS A 125 -26.80 21.36 9.89
CA LYS A 125 -27.73 21.50 11.03
C LYS A 125 -29.19 21.59 10.63
N LEU A 126 -29.49 21.99 9.39
CA LEU A 126 -30.85 22.07 8.85
C LEU A 126 -31.29 20.76 8.17
N MET A 127 -30.35 19.87 7.83
CA MET A 127 -30.63 18.58 7.21
C MET A 127 -31.20 17.58 8.23
N SER A 128 -31.95 16.60 7.74
CA SER A 128 -32.43 15.48 8.56
C SER A 128 -31.32 14.46 8.86
N ASP A 129 -31.49 13.67 9.92
CA ASP A 129 -30.54 12.61 10.29
C ASP A 129 -30.35 11.57 9.17
N ALA A 130 -31.40 11.27 8.41
CA ALA A 130 -31.35 10.34 7.28
C ALA A 130 -30.47 10.87 6.14
N GLU A 131 -30.59 12.15 5.79
CA GLU A 131 -29.75 12.78 4.77
C GLU A 131 -28.30 12.92 5.24
N LEU A 132 -28.07 13.22 6.52
CA LEU A 132 -26.72 13.23 7.11
C LEU A 132 -26.06 11.85 7.08
N ALA A 133 -26.83 10.79 7.31
CA ALA A 133 -26.34 9.41 7.20
C ALA A 133 -25.96 9.07 5.75
N GLN A 134 -26.76 9.49 4.76
CA GLN A 134 -26.45 9.31 3.34
C GLN A 134 -25.17 10.06 2.94
N LEU A 135 -25.05 11.34 3.30
CA LEU A 135 -23.85 12.14 3.03
C LEU A 135 -22.59 11.54 3.68
N LYS A 136 -22.71 10.97 4.88
CA LYS A 136 -21.61 10.27 5.55
C LYS A 136 -21.23 8.98 4.82
N ALA A 137 -22.21 8.23 4.32
CA ALA A 137 -21.97 7.00 3.57
C ALA A 137 -21.27 7.28 2.23
N GLU A 138 -21.68 8.33 1.52
CA GLU A 138 -21.06 8.77 0.26
C GLU A 138 -19.62 9.26 0.46
N LYS A 139 -19.35 10.00 1.55
CA LYS A 139 -18.04 10.63 1.75
C LYS A 139 -16.88 9.68 2.03
N ASN A 140 -17.12 8.43 2.48
CA ASN A 140 -16.01 7.51 2.75
C ASN A 140 -16.45 6.07 3.04
N PRO A 141 -16.48 5.17 2.03
CA PRO A 141 -16.30 3.76 2.29
C PRO A 141 -14.80 3.48 2.41
N LYS A 142 -14.15 3.95 3.49
CA LYS A 142 -12.78 3.49 3.78
C LYS A 142 -12.86 1.98 4.04
N LYS A 143 -12.56 1.18 3.01
CA LYS A 143 -12.43 -0.27 3.13
C LYS A 143 -11.25 -0.52 4.06
N LYS A 144 -11.53 -0.67 5.35
CA LYS A 144 -10.54 -1.14 6.30
C LYS A 144 -10.25 -2.58 5.92
N GLU A 145 -9.03 -2.84 5.48
CA GLU A 145 -8.60 -4.20 5.24
C GLU A 145 -8.59 -4.97 6.56
N HIS A 146 -8.96 -6.25 6.48
CA HIS A 146 -9.02 -7.12 7.63
C HIS A 146 -7.60 -7.52 8.02
N MET A 147 -7.23 -7.22 9.27
CA MET A 147 -5.98 -7.70 9.84
C MET A 147 -6.06 -9.20 10.10
N GLN A 148 -4.90 -9.86 10.03
CA GLN A 148 -4.76 -11.26 10.39
C GLN A 148 -5.00 -11.48 11.89
N PHE A 149 -5.28 -12.74 12.25
CA PHE A 149 -5.53 -13.11 13.64
C PHE A 149 -4.28 -12.82 14.48
N MET A 150 -4.46 -12.10 15.59
CA MET A 150 -3.37 -11.66 16.49
C MET A 150 -2.32 -10.71 15.89
N GLN A 151 -2.56 -10.14 14.72
CA GLN A 151 -1.65 -9.17 14.12
C GLN A 151 -1.54 -7.91 14.98
N LYS A 152 -0.32 -7.37 15.11
CA LYS A 152 -0.07 -6.11 15.82
C LYS A 152 -0.56 -4.93 15.00
N TYR A 153 -1.26 -4.00 15.67
CA TYR A 153 -1.69 -2.76 15.04
C TYR A 153 -0.59 -1.70 15.16
N PHE A 154 -0.13 -1.20 14.01
CA PHE A 154 0.78 -0.08 13.94
C PHE A 154 -0.01 1.21 13.72
N HIS A 155 -0.04 2.06 14.74
CA HIS A 155 -0.66 3.38 14.62
C HIS A 155 0.22 4.29 13.75
N LYS A 156 -0.38 5.03 12.81
CA LYS A 156 0.34 5.91 11.86
C LYS A 156 1.11 7.08 12.51
N GLY A 157 0.85 7.33 13.79
CA GLY A 157 1.37 8.48 14.53
C GLY A 157 0.50 9.73 14.36
N ALA A 158 0.69 10.74 15.22
CA ALA A 158 0.00 12.03 15.12
C ALA A 158 0.81 13.09 14.36
N PHE A 159 2.14 12.91 14.30
CA PHE A 159 3.08 13.93 13.81
C PHE A 159 3.21 13.98 12.28
N THR A 160 2.83 12.91 11.57
CA THR A 160 3.01 12.76 10.11
C THR A 160 1.86 13.35 9.28
N ILE A 161 0.81 13.86 9.91
CA ILE A 161 -0.42 14.30 9.22
C ILE A 161 -0.32 15.76 8.75
N ALA A 162 0.57 16.56 9.31
CA ALA A 162 0.63 18.01 9.10
C ALA A 162 1.70 18.47 8.11
N GLU A 163 2.51 17.56 7.55
CA GLU A 163 3.61 17.95 6.67
C GLU A 163 3.12 18.04 5.22
N ASP A 164 3.34 19.20 4.59
CA ASP A 164 3.20 19.43 3.15
C ASP A 164 4.26 18.69 2.33
N ASN A 165 5.03 17.80 2.96
CA ASN A 165 6.03 17.00 2.31
C ASN A 165 5.35 15.89 1.47
N PRO A 166 5.51 15.88 0.14
CA PRO A 166 4.85 14.90 -0.73
C PRO A 166 5.26 13.46 -0.38
N ARG A 167 6.49 13.23 0.06
CA ARG A 167 6.97 11.91 0.48
C ARG A 167 6.30 11.43 1.77
N ALA A 168 6.07 12.31 2.73
CA ALA A 168 5.37 11.98 3.96
C ALA A 168 3.90 11.61 3.68
N GLN A 169 3.26 12.33 2.75
CA GLN A 169 1.91 12.01 2.29
C GLN A 169 1.83 10.65 1.61
N GLU A 170 2.83 10.30 0.78
CA GLU A 170 2.91 8.98 0.15
C GLU A 170 3.03 7.87 1.20
N LEU A 171 3.92 8.03 2.20
CA LEU A 171 4.05 7.09 3.31
C LEU A 171 2.71 6.90 4.05
N LEU A 172 2.01 8.00 4.34
CA LEU A 172 0.74 7.99 5.07
C LEU A 172 -0.39 7.25 4.34
N GLN A 173 -0.36 7.28 3.01
CA GLN A 173 -1.34 6.59 2.16
C GLN A 173 -1.10 5.08 2.08
N ARG A 174 0.07 4.58 2.49
CA ARG A 174 0.35 3.14 2.52
C ARG A 174 -0.60 2.39 3.44
N ASN A 175 -0.70 1.10 3.19
CA ASN A 175 -1.51 0.20 3.98
C ASN A 175 -0.74 -0.30 5.22
N TYR A 176 -1.12 0.22 6.39
CA TYR A 176 -0.54 -0.13 7.69
C TYR A 176 -1.17 -1.35 8.34
N ASN A 177 -2.20 -1.93 7.72
CA ASN A 177 -2.82 -3.18 8.17
C ASN A 177 -2.13 -4.41 7.56
N THR A 178 -1.04 -4.22 6.82
CA THR A 178 -0.26 -5.33 6.25
C THR A 178 0.48 -6.09 7.34
N PRO A 179 0.50 -7.44 7.30
CA PRO A 179 1.24 -8.24 8.27
C PRO A 179 2.75 -8.07 8.08
N VAL A 180 3.50 -7.99 9.18
CA VAL A 180 4.94 -7.74 9.19
C VAL A 180 5.61 -8.71 10.16
N GLY A 181 6.78 -9.25 9.78
CA GLY A 181 7.61 -10.07 10.66
C GLY A 181 6.90 -11.35 11.13
N GLU A 182 6.68 -11.47 12.43
CA GLU A 182 6.01 -12.61 13.08
C GLU A 182 4.53 -12.75 12.71
N ASP A 183 3.90 -11.67 12.23
CA ASP A 183 2.51 -11.69 11.83
C ASP A 183 2.30 -12.36 10.47
N LEU A 184 3.37 -12.67 9.71
CA LEU A 184 3.27 -13.39 8.43
C LEU A 184 2.80 -14.83 8.59
N TYR A 185 3.00 -15.44 9.77
CA TYR A 185 2.61 -16.81 10.05
C TYR A 185 1.12 -16.90 10.47
N ASP A 186 0.44 -17.97 10.09
CA ASP A 186 -0.94 -18.20 10.53
C ASP A 186 -0.97 -18.60 12.03
N LYS A 187 -1.23 -17.62 12.89
CA LYS A 187 -1.30 -17.84 14.34
C LYS A 187 -2.49 -18.71 14.78
N LYS A 188 -3.42 -19.02 13.88
CA LYS A 188 -4.56 -19.92 14.18
C LYS A 188 -4.16 -21.39 14.24
N SER A 189 -3.09 -21.79 13.55
CA SER A 189 -2.61 -23.18 13.58
C SER A 189 -1.75 -23.48 14.81
N LEU A 190 -1.47 -22.48 15.65
CA LEU A 190 -0.68 -22.65 16.86
C LEU A 190 -1.49 -23.43 17.93
N PRO A 191 -0.81 -24.22 18.78
CA PRO A 191 -1.45 -24.82 19.96
C PRO A 191 -2.11 -23.77 20.84
N ALA A 192 -3.24 -24.10 21.47
CA ALA A 192 -4.05 -23.15 22.26
C ALA A 192 -3.24 -22.37 23.32
N GLU A 193 -2.18 -22.98 23.87
CA GLU A 193 -1.30 -22.33 24.85
C GLU A 193 -0.40 -21.23 24.27
N MET A 194 -0.13 -21.26 22.96
CA MET A 194 0.69 -20.26 22.26
C MET A 194 -0.17 -19.14 21.64
N VAL A 195 -1.50 -19.27 21.64
CA VAL A 195 -2.47 -18.33 21.05
C VAL A 195 -2.74 -17.11 21.97
N VAL A 196 -1.84 -16.81 22.90
CA VAL A 196 -1.90 -15.61 23.75
C VAL A 196 -1.08 -14.49 23.11
N ARG A 197 -1.57 -13.25 23.12
CA ARG A 197 -0.86 -12.14 22.48
C ARG A 197 0.46 -11.85 23.20
N GLY A 198 1.54 -11.78 22.42
CA GLY A 198 2.89 -11.46 22.88
C GLY A 198 3.75 -12.71 23.13
N ASP A 199 5.03 -12.49 23.38
CA ASP A 199 6.03 -13.56 23.53
C ASP A 199 6.12 -14.07 24.97
N ASP A 200 4.97 -14.22 25.63
CA ASP A 200 4.86 -14.50 27.06
C ASP A 200 4.65 -15.99 27.35
N TYR A 201 5.01 -16.86 26.42
CA TYR A 201 4.97 -18.29 26.62
C TYR A 201 5.83 -18.67 27.84
N GLN A 202 5.22 -19.40 28.78
CA GLN A 202 5.80 -19.80 30.08
C GLN A 202 6.22 -18.68 31.05
N LYS A 203 5.86 -17.41 30.78
CA LYS A 203 6.15 -16.32 31.73
C LYS A 203 5.12 -16.31 32.87
N LYS A 204 5.60 -16.06 34.10
CA LYS A 204 4.76 -16.00 35.33
C LYS A 204 3.65 -14.93 35.28
N GLY A 205 3.77 -13.92 34.41
CA GLY A 205 2.78 -12.86 34.21
C GLY A 205 1.83 -13.06 33.01
N ARG A 206 1.84 -14.24 32.38
CA ARG A 206 1.04 -14.52 31.18
C ARG A 206 -0.46 -14.37 31.45
N THR A 207 -1.16 -13.67 30.57
CA THR A 207 -2.61 -13.55 30.63
C THR A 207 -3.29 -14.85 30.22
N LYS A 208 -4.38 -15.21 30.92
CA LYS A 208 -5.20 -16.41 30.60
C LYS A 208 -6.11 -16.19 29.39
N TRP A 209 -6.40 -14.93 29.07
CA TRP A 209 -7.35 -14.53 28.03
C TRP A 209 -6.64 -14.44 26.67
N THR A 210 -7.25 -15.00 25.62
CA THR A 210 -6.72 -14.96 24.25
C THR A 210 -7.31 -13.77 23.49
N HIS A 211 -8.58 -13.86 23.07
CA HIS A 211 -9.32 -12.81 22.36
C HIS A 211 -10.76 -12.73 22.81
N LEU A 212 -11.37 -11.57 22.55
CA LEU A 212 -12.74 -11.27 22.93
C LEU A 212 -13.73 -12.31 22.42
N LEU A 213 -13.53 -12.85 21.21
CA LEU A 213 -14.41 -13.86 20.63
C LEU A 213 -14.45 -15.16 21.44
N ASN A 214 -13.36 -15.52 22.13
CA ASN A 214 -13.30 -16.71 22.98
C ASN A 214 -14.07 -16.51 24.30
N GLU A 215 -14.13 -15.27 24.78
CA GLU A 215 -14.81 -14.89 26.02
C GLU A 215 -16.25 -14.39 25.79
N ASP A 216 -16.63 -14.20 24.53
CA ASP A 216 -17.93 -13.73 24.12
C ASP A 216 -18.96 -14.86 24.29
N THR A 217 -19.82 -14.72 25.30
CA THR A 217 -20.90 -15.67 25.60
C THR A 217 -22.16 -15.42 24.76
N THR A 218 -22.14 -14.46 23.82
CA THR A 218 -23.29 -14.18 22.97
C THR A 218 -23.58 -15.36 22.03
N THR A 219 -24.79 -15.92 22.15
CA THR A 219 -25.22 -17.00 21.27
C THR A 219 -25.58 -16.45 19.88
N LEU A 220 -25.56 -17.33 18.88
CA LEU A 220 -25.97 -16.98 17.52
C LEU A 220 -27.41 -16.44 17.48
N GLU A 221 -28.29 -16.98 18.33
CA GLU A 221 -29.68 -16.56 18.47
C GLU A 221 -29.79 -15.11 18.97
N MET A 222 -29.10 -14.77 20.07
CA MET A 222 -29.05 -13.40 20.58
C MET A 222 -28.54 -12.41 19.54
N ARG A 223 -27.50 -12.80 18.78
CA ARG A 223 -26.96 -11.98 17.68
C ARG A 223 -27.98 -11.78 16.55
N ASN A 224 -28.73 -12.82 16.22
CA ASN A 224 -29.77 -12.76 15.18
C ASN A 224 -30.97 -11.92 15.62
N GLU A 225 -31.39 -12.02 16.87
CA GLU A 225 -32.45 -11.18 17.44
C GLU A 225 -32.05 -9.70 17.47
N ALA A 226 -30.83 -9.39 17.92
CA ALA A 226 -30.31 -8.03 17.91
C ALA A 226 -30.27 -7.44 16.48
N ARG A 227 -29.90 -8.23 15.47
CA ARG A 227 -29.96 -7.81 14.05
C ARG A 227 -31.39 -7.52 13.59
N LYS A 228 -32.36 -8.36 13.98
CA LYS A 228 -33.78 -8.15 13.64
C LYS A 228 -34.33 -6.87 14.27
N LEU A 229 -33.98 -6.60 15.53
CA LEU A 229 -34.40 -5.38 16.24
C LEU A 229 -33.86 -4.11 15.56
N LYS A 230 -32.57 -4.08 15.20
CA LYS A 230 -31.99 -2.94 14.46
C LYS A 230 -32.68 -2.68 13.12
N LYS A 231 -32.94 -3.74 12.34
CA LYS A 231 -33.64 -3.63 11.06
C LYS A 231 -35.06 -3.06 11.24
N LYS A 232 -35.71 -3.36 12.37
CA LYS A 232 -37.03 -2.82 12.70
C LYS A 232 -36.97 -1.33 13.05
N GLU A 233 -35.97 -0.89 13.80
CA GLU A 233 -35.76 0.53 14.13
C GLU A 233 -35.47 1.38 12.89
N ASP A 234 -34.59 0.90 11.99
CA ASP A 234 -34.27 1.61 10.74
C ASP A 234 -35.52 1.79 9.83
N THR A 235 -36.48 0.86 9.91
CA THR A 235 -37.75 0.94 9.16
C THR A 235 -38.85 1.72 9.88
N SER A 236 -38.67 2.03 11.17
CA SER A 236 -39.71 2.57 12.05
C SER A 236 -39.57 4.08 12.33
N ILE A 237 -38.67 4.80 11.64
CA ILE A 237 -38.64 6.26 11.68
C ILE A 237 -39.65 6.76 10.64
N PRO A 238 -40.91 7.09 11.00
CA PRO A 238 -41.82 7.70 10.04
C PRO A 238 -41.28 9.06 9.62
N ASP A 239 -41.26 9.30 8.32
CA ASP A 239 -40.98 10.61 7.72
C ASP A 239 -41.96 11.66 8.29
N VAL A 240 -41.49 12.47 9.25
CA VAL A 240 -42.27 13.48 9.98
C VAL A 240 -42.61 14.70 9.09
N HIS A 241 -42.21 14.70 7.81
CA HIS A 241 -42.42 15.84 6.91
C HIS A 241 -43.37 15.57 5.72
N LYS A 242 -44.44 14.79 5.94
CA LYS A 242 -45.62 14.88 5.06
C LYS A 242 -46.38 16.19 5.34
N LYS A 243 -45.96 17.28 4.67
CA LYS A 243 -46.73 18.53 4.60
C LYS A 243 -48.16 18.18 4.18
N LYS A 244 -49.14 18.43 5.06
CA LYS A 244 -50.56 18.45 4.71
C LYS A 244 -50.74 19.42 3.54
N LYS A 245 -50.93 18.89 2.33
CA LYS A 245 -51.55 19.67 1.26
C LYS A 245 -52.97 19.99 1.73
N GLY A 246 -53.21 21.23 2.11
CA GLY A 246 -54.56 21.72 2.32
C GLY A 246 -55.32 21.62 1.01
N ASN A 247 -56.44 20.90 1.01
CA ASN A 247 -57.39 20.93 -0.09
C ASN A 247 -57.98 22.34 -0.16
N GLN A 248 -57.90 22.94 -1.36
CA GLN A 248 -58.79 24.02 -1.78
C GLN A 248 -60.16 23.46 -2.12
#